data_AF-A0A1V2RAM4-F1
#
_entry.id   AF-A0A1V2RAM4-F1
#
_cell.length_a   1.000
_cell.length_b   1.000
_cell.length_c   1.000
_cell.angle_alpha   90.00
_cell.angle_beta   90.00
_cell.angle_gamma   90.00
#
_symmetry.space_group_name_H-M   'P 1'
#
loop_
_entity.id
_entity.type
_entity.pdbx_description
1 polymer ?
#
loop_
_entity_poly.entity_id
_entity_poly.type
_entity_poly.pdbx_seq_one_letter_code
_entity_poly.pdbx_strand_id
1 'polypeptide(L)'
;MYPRTFHTATVIGREGENTVLCHAHHPWVAFAKTRRDWYGEDFLSPPSWAHAFTNAGFTVLSSERLATPLSDVDTSVLTQGEWRAVRFFNITTLGGVLFNAWD
;
A
#
# COMPACT_ATOMS: atom_id res chain seq x y z
N MET A 1 -4.81 2.52 18.97
CA MET A 1 -4.21 2.05 17.71
C MET A 1 -5.31 1.30 16.98
N TYR A 2 -5.77 1.81 15.84
CA TYR A 2 -6.68 1.04 14.98
C TYR A 2 -5.87 -0.08 14.30
N PRO A 3 -6.43 -1.29 14.17
CA PRO A 3 -5.83 -2.32 13.32
C PRO A 3 -5.53 -1.78 11.90
N ARG A 4 -4.43 -2.25 11.32
CA ARG A 4 -3.94 -1.80 10.01
C ARG A 4 -4.10 -2.92 9.01
N THR A 5 -4.42 -2.56 7.77
CA THR A 5 -4.46 -3.50 6.65
C THR A 5 -3.05 -3.92 6.18
N PHE A 6 -1.98 -3.50 6.86
CA PHE A 6 -0.61 -3.78 6.47
C PHE A 6 0.39 -3.84 7.63
N HIS A 7 1.47 -4.57 7.38
CA HIS A 7 2.70 -4.58 8.17
C HIS A 7 3.79 -3.77 7.48
N THR A 8 4.70 -3.19 8.27
CA THR A 8 5.81 -2.39 7.75
C THR A 8 7.15 -3.02 8.11
N ALA A 9 8.07 -3.09 7.16
CA ALA A 9 9.48 -3.38 7.41
C ALA A 9 10.36 -2.30 6.77
N THR A 10 11.52 -2.03 7.36
CA THR A 10 12.49 -1.08 6.80
C THR A 10 13.67 -1.85 6.22
N VAL A 11 14.03 -1.56 4.98
CA VAL A 11 15.21 -2.10 4.32
C VAL A 11 16.18 -0.96 4.07
N ILE A 12 17.37 -1.07 4.66
CA ILE A 12 18.47 -0.11 4.45
C ILE A 12 19.47 -0.75 3.50
N GLY A 13 19.55 -0.21 2.29
CA GLY A 13 20.48 -0.64 1.25
C GLY A 13 21.45 0.46 0.84
N ARG A 14 22.26 0.19 -0.19
CA ARG A 14 23.17 1.18 -0.77
C ARG A 14 22.44 2.37 -1.41
N GLU A 15 21.21 2.15 -1.88
CA GLU A 15 20.34 3.17 -2.47
C GLU A 15 19.57 3.99 -1.42
N GLY A 16 19.76 3.69 -0.13
CA GLY A 16 19.10 4.36 0.99
C GLY A 16 18.05 3.49 1.69
N GLU A 17 17.24 4.16 2.51
CA GLU A 17 16.16 3.54 3.28
C GLU A 17 14.88 3.41 2.44
N ASN A 18 14.29 2.22 2.44
CA ASN A 18 13.00 1.93 1.84
C ASN A 18 12.07 1.30 2.87
N THR A 19 10.84 1.80 2.98
CA THR A 19 9.79 1.16 3.74
C THR A 19 9.03 0.19 2.84
N VAL A 20 9.00 -1.08 3.25
CA VAL A 20 8.20 -2.15 2.65
C VAL A 20 6.87 -2.23 3.37
N LEU A 21 5.79 -2.25 2.60
CA LEU A 21 4.41 -2.39 3.07
C LEU A 21 3.88 -3.74 2.62
N CYS A 22 3.59 -4.64 3.56
CA CYS A 22 3.02 -5.96 3.28
C CYS A 22 1.55 -5.96 3.68
N HIS A 23 0.64 -6.20 2.74
CA HIS A 23 -0.79 -6.27 3.05
C HIS A 23 -1.07 -7.42 4.04
N ALA A 24 -1.92 -7.18 5.04
CA ALA A 24 -2.17 -8.11 6.13
C ALA A 24 -2.95 -9.35 5.66
N HIS A 25 -3.84 -9.17 4.68
CA HIS A 25 -4.79 -10.19 4.24
C HIS A 25 -4.46 -10.79 2.86
N HIS A 26 -3.50 -10.20 2.14
CA HIS A 26 -3.15 -10.58 0.77
C HIS A 26 -1.63 -10.58 0.61
N PRO A 27 -1.05 -11.41 -0.28
CA PRO A 27 0.40 -11.47 -0.49
C PRO A 27 0.87 -10.29 -1.35
N TRP A 28 0.45 -9.07 -1.04
CA TRP A 28 0.75 -7.86 -1.80
C TRP A 28 1.80 -7.01 -1.08
N VAL A 29 2.76 -6.51 -1.85
CA VAL A 29 3.86 -5.70 -1.35
C VAL A 29 3.95 -4.39 -2.12
N ALA A 30 4.13 -3.29 -1.39
CA ALA A 30 4.39 -1.96 -1.93
C ALA A 30 5.61 -1.33 -1.25
N PHE A 31 6.12 -0.25 -1.83
CA PHE A 31 7.29 0.48 -1.34
C PHE A 31 6.95 1.95 -1.10
N ALA A 32 7.54 2.54 -0.08
CA ALA A 32 7.44 3.96 0.23
C ALA A 32 8.75 4.49 0.81
N LYS A 33 8.97 5.81 0.71
CA LYS A 33 10.22 6.44 1.15
C LYS A 33 10.37 6.54 2.67
N THR A 34 9.26 6.64 3.40
CA THR A 34 9.27 6.84 4.84
C THR A 34 8.14 6.06 5.47
N ARG A 35 8.39 5.52 6.67
CA ARG A 35 7.35 4.88 7.47
C ARG A 35 6.30 5.92 7.89
N ARG A 36 5.04 5.62 7.62
CA ARG A 36 3.88 6.44 8.00
C ARG A 36 2.75 5.55 8.51
N ASP A 37 1.84 6.17 9.24
CA ASP A 37 0.64 5.48 9.73
C ASP A 37 -0.43 5.32 8.64
N TRP A 38 -0.35 6.12 7.57
CA TRP A 38 -1.18 6.02 6.36
C TRP A 38 -0.40 6.43 5.11
N TYR A 39 -0.79 5.86 3.96
CA TYR A 39 -0.24 6.18 2.65
C TYR A 39 -1.37 6.60 1.71
N GLY A 40 -1.11 7.57 0.83
CA GLY A 40 -2.09 8.05 -0.15
C GLY A 40 -1.51 7.99 -1.56
N GLU A 41 -0.46 8.77 -1.81
CA GLU A 41 0.15 8.90 -3.14
C GLU A 41 1.68 8.68 -3.14
N ASP A 42 2.31 8.59 -1.96
CA ASP A 42 3.77 8.57 -1.79
C ASP A 42 4.41 7.17 -2.00
N PHE A 43 3.84 6.37 -2.91
CA PHE A 43 4.39 5.06 -3.24
C PHE A 43 5.58 5.20 -4.19
N LEU A 44 6.60 4.37 -3.98
CA LEU A 44 7.78 4.30 -4.81
C LEU A 44 7.65 3.19 -5.85
N SER A 45 8.32 3.40 -6.99
CA SER A 45 8.58 2.31 -7.92
C SER A 45 9.37 1.21 -7.20
N PRO A 46 9.07 -0.08 -7.46
CA PRO A 46 9.78 -1.17 -6.81
C PRO A 46 11.29 -1.08 -7.03
N PRO A 47 12.11 -1.16 -5.99
CA PRO A 47 13.57 -1.14 -6.13
C PRO A 47 14.05 -2.41 -6.85
N SER A 48 15.27 -2.37 -7.38
CA SER A 48 15.84 -3.47 -8.18
C SER A 48 15.85 -4.82 -7.45
N TRP A 49 16.01 -4.82 -6.12
CA TRP A 49 15.99 -6.01 -5.27
C TRP A 49 14.58 -6.52 -4.92
N ALA A 50 13.51 -5.81 -5.31
CA ALA A 50 12.13 -6.22 -5.01
C ALA A 50 11.76 -7.58 -5.61
N HIS A 51 12.49 -8.05 -6.62
CA HIS A 51 12.33 -9.40 -7.19
C HIS A 51 12.49 -10.53 -6.14
N ALA A 52 13.17 -10.27 -5.01
CA ALA A 52 13.22 -11.22 -3.90
C ALA A 52 11.82 -11.54 -3.34
N PHE A 53 10.92 -10.56 -3.31
CA PHE A 53 9.53 -10.75 -2.85
C PHE A 53 8.72 -11.57 -3.86
N THR A 54 8.89 -11.31 -5.16
CA THR A 54 8.21 -12.10 -6.20
C THR A 54 8.69 -13.55 -6.18
N ASN A 55 9.98 -13.78 -5.95
CA ASN A 55 10.54 -15.13 -5.80
C ASN A 55 9.98 -15.86 -4.56
N ALA A 56 9.58 -15.11 -3.53
CA ALA A 56 8.93 -15.64 -2.33
C ALA A 56 7.40 -15.78 -2.46
N GLY A 57 6.83 -15.52 -3.63
CA GLY A 57 5.39 -15.68 -3.91
C GLY A 57 4.53 -14.45 -3.63
N PHE A 58 5.13 -13.28 -3.38
CA PHE A 58 4.39 -12.03 -3.23
C PHE A 58 4.15 -11.35 -4.59
N THR A 59 3.02 -10.66 -4.71
CA THR A 59 2.76 -9.71 -5.80
C THR A 59 3.32 -8.35 -5.40
N VAL A 60 4.37 -7.92 -6.10
CA VAL A 60 4.90 -6.56 -5.96
C VAL A 60 4.06 -5.59 -6.79
N LEU A 61 3.44 -4.62 -6.13
CA LEU A 61 2.62 -3.59 -6.75
C LEU A 61 3.49 -2.39 -7.14
N SER A 62 3.30 -1.89 -8.36
CA SER A 62 4.00 -0.70 -8.84
C SER A 62 3.37 0.59 -8.33
N SER A 63 4.16 1.67 -8.26
CA SER A 63 3.68 3.01 -7.91
C SER A 63 2.53 3.45 -8.82
N GLU A 64 2.60 3.14 -10.11
CA GLU A 64 1.60 3.54 -11.11
C GLU A 64 0.28 2.82 -10.87
N ARG A 65 0.32 1.53 -10.53
CA ARG A 65 -0.87 0.77 -10.15
C ARG A 65 -1.47 1.30 -8.85
N LEU A 66 -0.65 1.65 -7.87
CA LEU A 66 -1.12 2.18 -6.58
C LEU A 66 -1.69 3.59 -6.71
N ALA A 67 -1.22 4.38 -7.68
CA ALA A 67 -1.75 5.69 -8.03
C ALA A 67 -3.04 5.65 -8.87
N THR A 68 -3.56 4.46 -9.22
CA THR A 68 -4.79 4.34 -10.00
C THR A 68 -5.96 5.01 -9.26
N PRO A 69 -6.69 5.96 -9.88
CA PRO A 69 -7.84 6.61 -9.26
C PRO A 69 -8.92 5.60 -8.87
N LEU A 70 -9.61 5.82 -7.75
CA LEU A 70 -10.72 4.95 -7.34
C LEU A 70 -11.89 4.94 -8.32
N SER A 71 -12.03 5.97 -9.16
CA SER A 71 -13.01 5.97 -10.26
C SER A 71 -12.76 4.86 -11.28
N ASP A 72 -11.53 4.36 -11.37
CA ASP A 72 -11.08 3.41 -12.37
C ASP A 72 -10.88 2.01 -11.77
N VAL A 73 -11.27 1.83 -10.49
CA VAL A 73 -11.17 0.57 -9.75
C VAL A 73 -12.57 0.04 -9.47
N ASP A 74 -12.75 -1.27 -9.54
CA ASP A 74 -13.97 -1.89 -9.01
C ASP A 74 -14.00 -1.78 -7.48
N THR A 75 -14.78 -0.82 -6.99
CA THR A 75 -14.98 -0.56 -5.57
C THR A 75 -16.23 -1.23 -5.00
N SER A 76 -16.88 -2.15 -5.74
CA SER A 76 -18.10 -2.83 -5.29
C SER A 76 -17.89 -3.70 -4.05
N VAL A 77 -16.64 -4.11 -3.80
CA VAL A 77 -16.22 -4.88 -2.62
C VAL A 77 -16.15 -4.05 -1.33
N LEU A 78 -16.13 -2.71 -1.42
CA LEU A 78 -16.06 -1.85 -0.25
C LEU A 78 -17.41 -1.76 0.45
N THR A 79 -17.40 -2.03 1.75
CA THR A 79 -18.55 -1.87 2.64
C THR A 79 -18.89 -0.40 2.86
N GLN A 80 -20.09 -0.15 3.39
CA GLN A 80 -20.49 1.22 3.76
C GLN A 80 -19.56 1.85 4.81
N GLY A 81 -19.01 1.04 5.72
CA GLY A 81 -18.06 1.49 6.74
C GLY A 81 -16.76 2.00 6.10
N GLU A 82 -16.17 1.20 5.20
CA GLU A 82 -14.97 1.57 4.45
C GLU A 82 -15.20 2.82 3.60
N TRP A 83 -16.36 2.95 2.96
CA TRP A 83 -16.70 4.16 2.19
C TRP A 83 -16.79 5.43 3.03
N ARG A 84 -17.27 5.34 4.28
CA ARG A 84 -17.25 6.50 5.21
C ARG A 84 -15.81 6.89 5.52
N ALA A 85 -14.95 5.90 5.72
CA ALA A 85 -13.55 6.08 6.02
C ALA A 85 -12.79 6.71 4.82
N VAL A 86 -12.99 6.18 3.60
CA VAL A 86 -12.45 6.74 2.34
C VAL A 86 -12.79 8.22 2.21
N ARG A 87 -14.04 8.61 2.48
CA ARG A 87 -14.46 10.03 2.44
C ARG A 87 -13.84 10.86 3.56
N PHE A 88 -13.78 10.32 4.78
CA PHE A 88 -13.26 11.04 5.94
C PHE A 88 -11.77 11.39 5.79
N PHE A 89 -10.96 10.48 5.25
CA PHE A 89 -9.53 10.72 5.02
C PHE A 89 -9.21 11.18 3.59
N ASN A 90 -10.23 11.49 2.78
CA ASN A 90 -10.08 11.97 1.41
C ASN A 90 -9.18 11.07 0.55
N ILE A 91 -9.40 9.75 0.61
CA ILE A 91 -8.64 8.79 -0.18
C ILE A 91 -9.18 8.76 -1.60
N THR A 92 -8.27 8.90 -2.56
CA THR A 92 -8.57 9.05 -3.99
C THR A 92 -7.96 7.94 -4.86
N THR A 93 -7.06 7.13 -4.32
CA THR A 93 -6.26 6.14 -5.05
C THR A 93 -6.43 4.72 -4.51
N LEU A 94 -6.13 3.73 -5.35
CA LEU A 94 -6.10 2.32 -4.96
C LEU A 94 -5.15 2.07 -3.77
N GLY A 95 -3.93 2.63 -3.83
CA GLY A 95 -2.93 2.43 -2.79
C GLY A 95 -3.38 2.98 -1.43
N GLY A 96 -4.08 4.12 -1.41
CA GLY A 96 -4.60 4.67 -0.17
C GLY A 96 -5.76 3.89 0.45
N VAL A 97 -6.45 3.05 -0.33
CA VAL A 97 -7.42 2.08 0.19
C VAL A 97 -6.69 0.86 0.74
N LEU A 98 -5.73 0.31 0.00
CA LEU A 98 -5.04 -0.94 0.36
C LEU A 98 -4.11 -0.81 1.58
N PHE A 99 -3.41 0.32 1.73
CA PHE A 99 -2.38 0.51 2.76
C PHE A 99 -2.77 1.60 3.75
N ASN A 100 -3.75 1.31 4.62
CA ASN A 100 -4.29 2.27 5.58
C ASN A 100 -4.68 1.63 6.92
N ALA A 101 -5.16 2.45 7.85
CA ALA A 101 -5.55 2.06 9.20
C ALA A 101 -7.09 2.05 9.37
N TRP A 102 -7.76 1.12 8.68
CA TRP A 102 -9.23 0.96 8.69
C TRP A 102 -9.75 -0.24 9.48
N ASP A 103 -8.88 -1.20 9.76
CA ASP A 103 -9.25 -2.52 10.28
C ASP A 103 -9.59 -2.42 11.79
#